data_AF-A0AAU1LJH4-F1
#
_entry.id   AF-A0AAU1LJH4-F1
#
_cell.length_a   1.000
_cell.length_b   1.000
_cell.length_c   1.000
_cell.angle_alpha   90.00
_cell.angle_beta   90.00
_cell.angle_gamma   90.00
#
_symmetry.space_group_name_H-M   'P 1'
#
loop_
_entity.id
_entity.type
_entity.pdbx_description
1 polymer ?
#
loop_
_entity_poly.entity_id
_entity_poly.type
_entity_poly.pdbx_seq_one_letter_code
_entity_poly.pdbx_strand_id
1 'polypeptide(L)'
;MDQLFLQGNEKQWREQALAEYDRNGGRPVVIPVETPNEGYYFSDAADPNWYYAVGGAQSNVTGVVTVMPGADGKPVVGLDYQVNVWDRYNWDQGKGVHIGTLEIPDGEPSQQHRVGLAQEFNMAGSSSVKHYELGDGAAAPAPDEPGRAGERSDPGRHARDGGGDVDR
;
A
#
# COMPACT_ATOMS: atom_id res chain seq x y z
N MET A 1 -3.23 -7.76 3.24
CA MET A 1 -3.27 -7.09 1.93
C MET A 1 -2.32 -7.77 0.95
N ASP A 2 -1.00 -7.78 1.24
CA ASP A 2 0.07 -8.33 0.39
C ASP A 2 -0.20 -9.76 -0.09
N GLN A 3 -0.58 -10.64 0.83
CA GLN A 3 -0.78 -12.05 0.55
C GLN A 3 -1.89 -12.32 -0.48
N LEU A 4 -2.92 -11.47 -0.53
CA LEU A 4 -4.05 -11.63 -1.47
C LEU A 4 -3.59 -11.29 -2.90
N PHE A 5 -2.87 -10.18 -3.06
CA PHE A 5 -2.40 -9.71 -4.37
C PHE A 5 -1.29 -10.59 -4.95
N LEU A 6 -0.38 -11.07 -4.10
CA LEU A 6 0.72 -11.94 -4.51
C LEU A 6 0.21 -13.31 -4.99
N GLN A 7 -0.70 -13.95 -4.23
CA GLN A 7 -1.18 -15.30 -4.57
C GLN A 7 -1.91 -15.38 -5.92
N GLY A 8 -2.61 -14.31 -6.31
CA GLY A 8 -3.31 -14.26 -7.60
C GLY A 8 -2.38 -14.16 -8.82
N ASN A 9 -1.20 -13.55 -8.65
CA ASN A 9 -0.32 -13.18 -9.77
C ASN A 9 1.01 -13.95 -9.81
N GLU A 10 1.43 -14.53 -8.68
CA GLU A 10 2.72 -15.22 -8.52
C GLU A 10 3.00 -16.21 -9.65
N LYS A 11 2.04 -17.08 -9.95
CA LYS A 11 2.20 -18.10 -10.99
C LYS A 11 2.49 -17.47 -12.36
N GLN A 12 1.70 -16.48 -12.76
CA GLN A 12 1.83 -15.84 -14.07
C GLN A 12 3.16 -15.10 -14.20
N TRP A 13 3.52 -14.31 -13.18
CA TRP A 13 4.76 -13.56 -13.15
C TRP A 13 5.98 -14.47 -13.21
N ARG A 14 5.95 -15.57 -12.45
CA ARG A 14 7.02 -16.57 -12.43
C ARG A 14 7.16 -17.26 -13.79
N GLU A 15 6.06 -17.69 -14.40
CA GLU A 15 6.07 -18.34 -15.73
C GLU A 15 6.62 -17.40 -16.81
N GLN A 16 6.19 -16.13 -16.81
CA GLN A 16 6.67 -15.12 -17.75
C GLN A 16 8.18 -14.87 -17.60
N ALA A 17 8.65 -14.73 -16.36
CA ALA A 17 10.05 -14.44 -16.06
C ALA A 17 10.98 -15.61 -16.44
N LEU A 18 10.57 -16.84 -16.15
CA LEU A 18 11.32 -18.03 -16.57
C LEU A 18 11.33 -18.21 -18.09
N ALA A 19 10.20 -17.97 -18.77
CA ALA A 19 10.14 -18.04 -20.22
C ALA A 19 11.09 -17.03 -20.89
N GLU A 20 11.23 -15.83 -20.32
CA GLU A 20 12.19 -14.83 -20.82
C GLU A 20 13.63 -15.21 -20.50
N TYR A 21 13.89 -15.79 -19.33
CA TYR A 21 15.20 -16.30 -18.93
C TYR A 21 15.67 -17.42 -19.86
N ASP A 22 14.78 -18.34 -20.23
CA ASP A 22 15.11 -19.39 -21.19
C ASP A 22 15.36 -18.81 -22.59
N ARG A 23 14.53 -17.86 -23.02
CA ARG A 23 14.64 -17.19 -24.34
C ARG A 23 15.97 -16.44 -24.50
N ASN A 24 16.49 -15.82 -23.44
CA ASN A 24 17.70 -15.03 -23.49
C ASN A 24 18.99 -15.86 -23.27
N GLY A 25 18.87 -17.19 -23.15
CA GLY A 25 20.00 -18.10 -22.96
C GLY A 25 20.49 -18.20 -21.52
N GLY A 26 19.60 -18.06 -20.54
CA GLY A 26 19.92 -18.23 -19.12
C GLY A 26 20.66 -17.05 -18.49
N ARG A 27 20.52 -15.86 -19.08
CA ARG A 27 21.10 -14.61 -18.55
C ARG A 27 20.11 -13.94 -17.60
N PRO A 28 20.58 -13.19 -16.60
CA PRO A 28 19.72 -12.43 -15.70
C PRO A 28 18.57 -11.69 -16.40
N VAL A 29 17.36 -11.85 -15.87
CA VAL A 29 16.14 -11.20 -16.37
C VAL A 29 15.54 -10.31 -15.28
N VAL A 30 14.97 -9.18 -15.71
CA VAL A 30 14.28 -8.21 -14.86
C VAL A 30 12.98 -7.81 -15.57
N ILE A 31 11.83 -8.04 -14.94
CA ILE A 31 10.49 -7.73 -15.49
C ILE A 31 9.71 -6.87 -14.49
N PRO A 32 9.31 -5.64 -14.84
CA PRO A 32 8.42 -4.86 -13.99
C PRO A 32 7.03 -5.50 -13.95
N VAL A 33 6.41 -5.49 -12.78
CA VAL A 33 5.07 -6.05 -12.56
C VAL A 33 4.21 -5.08 -11.76
N GLU A 34 2.91 -5.11 -12.04
CA GLU A 34 1.91 -4.32 -11.35
C GLU A 34 0.59 -5.10 -11.31
N THR A 35 -0.15 -5.01 -10.21
CA THR A 35 -1.53 -5.49 -10.13
C THR A 35 -2.51 -4.37 -10.50
N PRO A 36 -3.73 -4.71 -10.95
CA PRO A 36 -4.80 -3.73 -11.04
C PRO A 36 -5.02 -3.01 -9.71
N ASN A 37 -5.54 -1.79 -9.80
CA ASN A 37 -6.06 -1.08 -8.65
C ASN A 37 -7.37 -1.75 -8.18
N GLU A 38 -7.42 -2.11 -6.90
CA GLU A 38 -8.60 -2.67 -6.26
C GLU A 38 -8.89 -2.01 -4.92
N GLY A 39 -10.19 -1.89 -4.61
CA GLY A 39 -10.64 -1.44 -3.30
C GLY A 39 -10.42 -2.52 -2.25
N TYR A 40 -9.81 -2.15 -1.13
CA TYR A 40 -9.64 -3.00 0.04
C TYR A 40 -10.33 -2.39 1.25
N TYR A 41 -11.11 -3.21 1.96
CA TYR A 41 -11.76 -2.82 3.20
C TYR A 41 -11.06 -3.46 4.38
N PHE A 42 -10.67 -2.63 5.34
CA PHE A 42 -10.12 -3.08 6.60
C PHE A 42 -11.27 -3.64 7.44
N SER A 43 -10.98 -4.65 8.27
CA SER A 43 -11.96 -5.15 9.23
C SER A 43 -11.63 -4.61 10.62
N ASP A 44 -12.65 -4.37 11.43
CA ASP A 44 -12.50 -3.99 12.83
C ASP A 44 -11.79 -5.07 13.67
N ALA A 45 -11.98 -6.34 13.31
CA ALA A 45 -11.37 -7.48 13.98
C ALA A 45 -9.86 -7.64 13.67
N ALA A 46 -9.44 -7.44 12.41
CA ALA A 46 -8.05 -7.62 12.00
C ALA A 46 -7.23 -6.33 12.12
N ASP A 47 -7.82 -5.19 11.75
CA ASP A 47 -7.11 -3.92 11.56
C ASP A 47 -7.90 -2.73 12.16
N PRO A 48 -8.22 -2.74 13.47
CA PRO A 48 -9.11 -1.74 14.08
C PRO A 48 -8.64 -0.31 13.86
N ASN A 49 -7.31 -0.05 13.90
CA ASN A 49 -6.77 1.27 13.66
C ASN A 49 -7.10 1.79 12.25
N TRP A 50 -6.93 0.95 11.23
CA TRP A 50 -7.21 1.34 9.85
C TRP A 50 -8.71 1.36 9.56
N TYR A 51 -9.48 0.45 10.17
CA TYR A 51 -10.94 0.43 10.09
C TYR A 51 -11.55 1.74 10.59
N TYR A 52 -11.18 2.21 11.78
CA TYR A 52 -11.74 3.46 12.32
C TYR A 52 -11.14 4.73 11.71
N ALA A 53 -9.90 4.66 11.19
CA ALA A 53 -9.26 5.83 10.59
C ALA A 53 -9.68 6.06 9.12
N VAL A 54 -9.86 5.00 8.33
CA VAL A 54 -10.07 5.08 6.88
C VAL A 54 -11.20 4.16 6.41
N GLY A 55 -11.36 2.99 7.03
CA GLY A 55 -12.38 2.00 6.68
C GLY A 55 -12.03 1.18 5.44
N GLY A 56 -11.71 1.84 4.33
CA GLY A 56 -11.21 1.20 3.11
C GLY A 56 -10.36 2.15 2.29
N ALA A 57 -9.62 1.61 1.32
CA ALA A 57 -8.79 2.41 0.42
C ALA A 57 -8.59 1.69 -0.91
N GLN A 58 -8.18 2.43 -1.94
CA GLN A 58 -7.69 1.85 -3.19
C GLN A 58 -6.24 1.39 -3.00
N SER A 59 -5.88 0.26 -3.61
CA SER A 59 -4.55 -0.32 -3.47
C SER A 59 -4.12 -1.11 -4.70
N ASN A 60 -2.81 -1.12 -4.94
CA ASN A 60 -2.15 -2.03 -5.87
C ASN A 60 -0.79 -2.48 -5.32
N VAL A 61 -0.21 -3.47 -5.98
CA VAL A 61 1.18 -3.89 -5.82
C VAL A 61 1.95 -3.46 -7.06
N THR A 62 3.11 -2.85 -6.85
CA THR A 62 4.10 -2.58 -7.91
C THR A 62 5.42 -3.22 -7.52
N GLY A 63 6.14 -3.78 -8.49
CA GLY A 63 7.40 -4.43 -8.20
C GLY A 63 8.19 -4.83 -9.43
N VAL A 64 9.22 -5.62 -9.18
CA VAL A 64 10.13 -6.12 -10.19
C VAL A 64 10.42 -7.59 -9.89
N VAL A 65 10.16 -8.45 -10.87
CA VAL A 65 10.57 -9.85 -10.84
C VAL A 65 11.97 -9.97 -11.40
N THR A 66 12.84 -10.67 -10.70
CA THR A 66 14.20 -10.95 -11.11
C THR A 66 14.40 -12.46 -11.26
N VAL A 67 15.11 -12.88 -12.31
CA VAL A 67 15.56 -14.27 -12.47
C VAL A 67 17.07 -14.29 -12.56
N MET A 68 17.69 -15.04 -11.66
CA MET A 68 19.14 -15.18 -11.57
C MET A 68 19.54 -16.66 -11.62
N PRO A 69 20.70 -17.01 -12.21
CA PRO A 69 21.24 -18.35 -12.05
C PRO A 69 21.57 -18.61 -10.57
N GLY A 70 21.00 -19.67 -10.00
CA GLY A 70 21.27 -20.13 -8.65
C GLY A 70 22.62 -20.84 -8.53
N ALA A 71 23.06 -21.08 -7.29
CA ALA A 71 24.35 -21.71 -7.00
C ALA A 71 24.46 -23.15 -7.55
N ASP A 72 23.33 -23.83 -7.75
CA ASP A 72 23.23 -25.17 -8.33
C ASP A 72 22.94 -25.15 -9.84
N GLY A 73 22.97 -23.97 -10.46
CA GLY A 73 22.65 -23.74 -11.87
C GLY A 73 21.15 -23.71 -12.18
N LYS A 74 20.26 -23.89 -11.20
CA LYS A 74 18.81 -23.70 -11.40
C LYS A 74 18.43 -22.23 -11.23
N PRO A 75 17.46 -21.70 -11.99
CA PRO A 75 17.05 -20.31 -11.85
C PRO A 75 16.35 -20.07 -10.51
N VAL A 76 16.70 -18.98 -9.86
CA VAL A 76 16.06 -18.41 -8.67
C VAL A 76 15.21 -17.22 -9.11
N VAL A 77 13.97 -17.13 -8.64
CA VAL A 77 13.01 -16.11 -9.07
C VAL A 77 12.61 -15.25 -7.87
N GLY A 78 13.18 -14.06 -7.78
CA GLY A 78 12.85 -13.09 -6.72
C GLY A 78 11.83 -12.05 -7.18
N LEU A 79 11.09 -11.50 -6.22
CA LEU A 79 10.21 -10.35 -6.39
C LEU A 79 10.56 -9.29 -5.35
N ASP A 80 10.95 -8.11 -5.82
CA ASP A 80 11.01 -6.90 -4.99
C ASP A 80 9.75 -6.08 -5.24
N TYR A 81 8.95 -5.83 -4.21
CA TYR A 81 7.65 -5.18 -4.37
C TYR A 81 7.33 -4.16 -3.28
N GLN A 82 6.40 -3.26 -3.59
CA GLN A 82 5.75 -2.35 -2.64
C GLN A 82 4.24 -2.45 -2.79
N VAL A 83 3.52 -2.26 -1.68
CA VAL A 83 2.08 -2.04 -1.67
C VAL A 83 1.85 -0.54 -1.65
N ASN A 84 1.03 -0.04 -2.57
CA ASN A 84 0.63 1.35 -2.59
C ASN A 84 -0.83 1.46 -2.15
N VAL A 85 -1.14 2.55 -1.46
CA VAL A 85 -2.47 2.86 -0.98
C VAL A 85 -2.80 4.31 -1.30
N TRP A 86 -4.03 4.56 -1.72
CA TRP A 86 -4.56 5.90 -1.87
C TRP A 86 -6.04 5.92 -1.59
N ASP A 87 -6.50 7.04 -1.06
CA ASP A 87 -7.91 7.29 -0.90
C ASP A 87 -8.19 8.80 -0.84
N ARG A 88 -9.45 9.16 -0.98
CA ARG A 88 -9.93 10.47 -0.53
C ARG A 88 -10.76 10.22 0.71
N TYR A 89 -10.21 10.59 1.87
CA TYR A 89 -10.97 10.57 3.10
C TYR A 89 -12.10 11.59 2.99
N ASN A 90 -13.31 11.08 2.76
CA ASN A 90 -14.50 11.84 2.44
C ASN A 90 -15.70 11.38 3.27
N TRP A 91 -16.71 12.23 3.34
CA TRP A 91 -17.92 11.96 4.11
C TRP A 91 -19.15 12.02 3.21
N ASP A 92 -19.24 11.05 2.29
CA ASP A 92 -20.39 10.93 1.40
C ASP A 92 -21.65 10.54 2.19
N GLN A 93 -22.79 11.15 1.84
CA GLN A 93 -24.06 10.85 2.50
C GLN A 93 -24.45 9.37 2.33
N GLY A 94 -24.96 8.77 3.41
CA GLY A 94 -25.40 7.37 3.44
C GLY A 94 -24.35 6.38 3.97
N LYS A 95 -23.14 6.86 4.28
CA LYS A 95 -22.10 6.12 5.02
C LYS A 95 -22.14 6.48 6.52
N GLY A 96 -21.44 5.70 7.33
CA GLY A 96 -21.26 5.95 8.75
C GLY A 96 -20.46 4.85 9.44
N VAL A 97 -20.03 5.12 10.66
CA VAL A 97 -19.28 4.17 11.48
C VAL A 97 -19.97 3.94 12.82
N HIS A 98 -19.94 2.69 13.29
CA HIS A 98 -20.38 2.34 14.63
C HIS A 98 -19.17 2.25 15.55
N ILE A 99 -19.22 2.99 16.66
CA ILE A 99 -18.24 2.92 17.75
C ILE A 99 -18.99 2.42 18.99
N GLY A 100 -18.98 1.10 19.19
CA GLY A 100 -19.80 0.47 20.22
C GLY A 100 -21.30 0.71 19.95
N THR A 101 -21.98 1.38 20.88
CA THR A 101 -23.41 1.72 20.73
C THR A 101 -23.66 3.07 20.06
N LEU A 102 -22.61 3.82 19.74
CA LEU A 102 -22.71 5.12 19.09
C LEU A 102 -22.63 4.95 17.57
N GLU A 103 -23.64 5.43 16.87
CA GLU A 103 -23.61 5.60 15.42
C GLU A 103 -23.14 7.01 15.10
N ILE A 104 -22.10 7.13 14.27
CA ILE A 104 -21.63 8.40 13.72
C ILE A 104 -21.91 8.37 12.22
N PRO A 105 -23.00 9.00 11.75
CA PRO A 105 -23.28 9.09 10.33
C PRO A 105 -22.35 10.11 9.68
N ASP A 106 -21.82 9.79 8.51
CA ASP A 106 -20.88 10.67 7.77
C ASP A 106 -21.50 12.04 7.42
N GLY A 107 -22.83 12.13 7.42
CA GLY A 107 -23.54 13.41 7.25
C GLY A 107 -23.16 14.48 8.29
N GLU A 108 -22.77 14.10 9.51
CA GLU A 108 -22.36 15.04 10.55
C GLU A 108 -20.96 15.66 10.28
N PRO A 109 -19.89 14.87 10.09
CA PRO A 109 -18.59 15.40 9.65
C PRO A 109 -18.67 16.17 8.33
N SER A 110 -19.51 15.74 7.38
CA SER A 110 -19.75 16.47 6.12
C SER A 110 -20.30 17.88 6.36
N GLN A 111 -21.22 18.07 7.31
CA GLN A 111 -21.70 19.40 7.70
C GLN A 111 -20.60 20.22 8.35
N GLN A 112 -19.84 19.62 9.27
CA GLN A 112 -18.68 20.26 9.90
C GLN A 112 -17.67 20.72 8.85
N HIS A 113 -17.45 19.94 7.79
CA HIS A 113 -16.60 20.32 6.68
C HIS A 113 -17.11 21.57 5.95
N ARG A 114 -18.42 21.62 5.65
CA ARG A 114 -19.05 22.76 4.96
C ARG A 114 -18.96 24.06 5.78
N VAL A 115 -19.03 23.98 7.10
CA VAL A 115 -18.91 25.15 7.99
C VAL A 115 -17.47 25.45 8.41
N GLY A 116 -16.48 24.73 7.88
CA GLY A 116 -15.06 24.95 8.14
C GLY A 116 -14.55 24.41 9.48
N LEU A 117 -15.30 23.53 10.14
CA LEU A 117 -14.92 22.87 11.39
C LEU A 117 -14.21 21.52 11.17
N ALA A 118 -14.37 20.90 10.00
CA ALA A 118 -13.68 19.68 9.60
C ALA A 118 -13.12 19.78 8.17
N GLN A 119 -12.26 18.85 7.78
CA GLN A 119 -11.65 18.86 6.45
C GLN A 119 -11.50 17.45 5.88
N GLU A 120 -11.97 17.26 4.64
CA GLU A 120 -11.61 16.12 3.81
C GLU A 120 -10.16 16.24 3.33
N PHE A 121 -9.47 15.12 3.19
CA PHE A 121 -8.08 15.11 2.73
C PHE A 121 -7.80 13.92 1.82
N ASN A 122 -6.83 14.11 0.93
CA ASN A 122 -6.29 13.01 0.14
C ASN A 122 -5.30 12.24 0.99
N MET A 123 -5.36 10.93 0.88
CA MET A 123 -4.45 9.99 1.51
C MET A 123 -3.67 9.26 0.43
N ALA A 124 -2.36 9.12 0.63
CA ALA A 124 -1.52 8.29 -0.21
C ALA A 124 -0.33 7.77 0.62
N GLY A 125 0.16 6.59 0.28
CA GLY A 125 1.35 6.01 0.89
C GLY A 125 1.80 4.76 0.16
N SER A 126 3.04 4.37 0.44
CA SER A 126 3.63 3.11 -0.04
C SER A 126 4.35 2.42 1.10
N SER A 127 4.34 1.09 1.10
CA SER A 127 5.17 0.30 2.01
C SER A 127 6.66 0.50 1.71
N SER A 128 7.53 0.03 2.61
CA SER A 128 8.91 -0.26 2.23
C SER A 128 8.95 -1.34 1.14
N VAL A 129 10.08 -1.44 0.47
CA VAL A 129 10.33 -2.54 -0.49
C VAL A 129 10.48 -3.84 0.29
N LYS A 130 9.72 -4.85 -0.13
CA LYS A 130 9.75 -6.21 0.41
C LYS A 130 10.32 -7.16 -0.65
N HIS A 131 11.12 -8.12 -0.19
CA HIS A 131 11.66 -9.17 -1.03
C HIS A 131 10.93 -10.50 -0.79
N TYR A 132 10.55 -11.20 -1.85
CA TYR A 132 9.84 -12.47 -1.80
C TYR A 132 10.31 -13.41 -2.92
N GLU A 133 10.67 -14.64 -2.57
CA GLU A 133 11.07 -15.71 -3.52
C GLU A 133 9.80 -16.37 -4.10
N LEU A 134 9.62 -16.29 -5.41
CA LEU A 134 8.43 -16.82 -6.10
C LEU A 134 8.54 -18.33 -6.34
N GLY A 135 7.56 -19.09 -5.85
CA GLY A 135 7.44 -20.53 -6.05
C GLY A 135 8.09 -21.41 -4.98
N ASP A 136 8.68 -20.81 -3.93
CA ASP A 136 9.26 -21.55 -2.80
C ASP A 136 8.22 -21.96 -1.74
N GLY A 137 6.96 -21.54 -1.91
CA GLY A 137 5.86 -21.85 -0.99
C GLY A 137 5.97 -21.18 0.38
N ALA A 138 6.93 -20.26 0.54
CA ALA A 138 7.08 -19.43 1.73
C ALA A 138 5.89 -18.47 1.87
N ALA A 139 5.58 -18.06 3.09
CA ALA A 139 4.63 -16.97 3.30
C ALA A 139 5.25 -15.65 2.86
N ALA A 140 4.40 -14.73 2.36
CA ALA A 140 4.82 -13.37 2.07
C ALA A 140 5.42 -12.70 3.33
N PRO A 141 6.40 -11.79 3.18
CA PRO A 141 6.99 -11.08 4.30
C PRO A 141 5.93 -10.39 5.17
N ALA A 142 6.14 -10.38 6.48
CA ALA A 142 5.28 -9.63 7.39
C ALA A 142 5.39 -8.11 7.10
N PRO A 143 4.31 -7.35 7.38
CA PRO A 143 4.36 -5.89 7.35
C PRO A 143 5.46 -5.38 8.29
N ASP A 144 6.04 -4.22 7.97
CA ASP A 144 6.92 -3.56 8.94
C ASP A 144 6.10 -3.19 10.20
N GLU A 145 6.70 -3.35 11.38
CA GLU A 145 6.08 -2.82 12.58
C GLU A 145 6.00 -1.30 12.47
N PRO A 146 4.79 -0.70 12.57
CA PRO A 146 4.67 0.74 12.57
C PRO A 146 5.27 1.26 13.87
N GLY A 147 6.49 1.75 13.80
CA GLY A 147 7.14 2.42 14.93
C GLY A 147 6.29 3.59 15.42
N ARG A 148 5.74 3.47 16.63
CA ARG A 148 5.15 4.60 17.39
C ARG A 148 6.22 5.60 17.87
N ALA A 149 7.49 5.37 17.54
CA ALA A 149 8.65 6.08 18.06
C ALA A 149 8.90 7.48 17.43
N GLY A 150 7.88 8.10 16.82
CA GLY A 150 7.89 9.54 16.57
C GLY A 150 8.69 10.03 15.35
N GLU A 151 9.18 9.15 14.47
CA GLU A 151 9.88 9.57 13.24
C GLU A 151 8.95 9.91 12.05
N ARG A 152 7.62 10.04 12.28
CA ARG A 152 6.71 10.57 11.26
C ARG A 152 7.05 12.04 11.00
N SER A 153 7.89 12.28 10.00
CA SER A 153 7.96 13.57 9.32
C SER A 153 6.65 13.76 8.57
N ASP A 154 5.78 14.63 9.08
CA ASP A 154 4.55 15.04 8.40
C ASP A 154 4.94 15.87 7.17
N PRO A 155 4.84 15.33 5.94
CA PRO A 155 5.29 16.01 4.73
C PRO A 155 4.30 17.14 4.43
N GLY A 156 4.55 18.32 5.00
CA GLY A 156 3.71 19.50 4.82
C GLY A 156 3.59 20.39 6.05
N ARG A 157 3.92 19.88 7.25
CA ARG A 157 3.82 20.67 8.49
C ARG A 157 4.85 21.81 8.56
N HIS A 158 6.01 21.64 7.96
CA HIS A 158 7.11 22.61 7.97
C HIS A 158 7.16 23.55 6.76
N ALA A 159 6.24 23.41 5.79
CA ALA A 159 6.25 24.23 4.58
C ALA A 159 5.65 25.64 4.77
N ARG A 160 5.22 26.01 5.99
CA ARG A 160 4.60 27.32 6.29
C ARG A 160 5.35 28.19 7.30
N ASP A 161 6.61 27.89 7.63
CA ASP A 161 7.39 28.72 8.57
C ASP A 161 8.66 29.32 7.91
N GLY A 162 8.54 29.79 6.67
CA GLY A 162 9.66 30.36 5.92
C GLY A 162 9.30 31.63 5.17
N GLY A 163 9.56 32.79 5.79
CA GLY A 163 9.88 34.02 5.05
C GLY A 163 8.78 35.07 4.98
N GLY A 164 8.70 35.90 6.00
CA GLY A 164 8.08 37.22 5.93
C GLY A 164 8.95 38.21 6.71
N ASP A 165 10.05 38.66 6.10
CA ASP A 165 10.75 39.86 6.52
C ASP A 165 9.75 41.03 6.48
N VAL A 166 9.44 41.58 7.65
CA VAL A 166 8.70 42.83 7.78
C VAL A 166 9.73 43.94 7.81
N ASP A 167 9.97 44.52 6.63
CA ASP A 167 10.68 45.79 6.51
C ASP A 167 9.70 46.91 6.88
N ARG A 168 9.90 47.51 8.07
CA ARG A 168 9.56 48.89 8.46
C ARG A 168 9.97 49.22 9.89
#